data_AF-A0A1V5Z2Q5-F1
#
_entry.id   AF-A0A1V5Z2Q5-F1
#
_cell.length_a   1.000
_cell.length_b   1.000
_cell.length_c   1.000
_cell.angle_alpha   90.00
_cell.angle_beta   90.00
_cell.angle_gamma   90.00
#
_symmetry.space_group_name_H-M   'P 1'
#
loop_
_entity.id
_entity.type
_entity.pdbx_description
1 polymer ?
#
loop_
_entity_poly.entity_id
_entity_poly.type
_entity_poly.pdbx_seq_one_letter_code
_entity_poly.pdbx_strand_id
1 'polypeptide(L)'
;MHLETLLQKYCAIIFYPILSKIFHPINHLLAPIYKPWATIAAMSFFVGTMIWVGVILKESYVNEGRPNKSIWTDLRLWTVVSMLPHVFVYWYFR
;
A
#
# COMPACT_ATOMS: atom_id res chain seq x y z
N MET A 1 -1.66 7.94 21.43
CA MET A 1 -0.27 8.18 21.85
C MET A 1 0.44 6.95 22.44
N HIS A 2 0.05 6.37 23.58
CA HIS A 2 0.82 5.27 24.20
C HIS A 2 0.71 3.91 23.44
N LEU A 3 -0.47 3.61 22.89
CA LEU A 3 -0.71 2.39 22.10
C LEU A 3 0.08 2.40 20.78
N GLU A 4 0.11 3.53 20.09
CA GLU A 4 0.83 3.71 18.82
C GLU A 4 2.33 3.48 19.01
N THR A 5 2.91 4.02 20.10
CA THR A 5 4.34 3.83 20.40
C THR A 5 4.70 2.39 20.76
N LEU A 6 3.78 1.65 21.39
CA LEU A 6 3.99 0.23 21.70
C LEU A 6 3.89 -0.62 20.44
N LEU A 7 2.86 -0.39 19.64
CA LEU A 7 2.63 -1.10 18.38
C LEU A 7 3.80 -0.87 17.41
N GLN A 8 4.32 0.36 17.38
CA GLN A 8 5.52 0.74 16.64
C GLN A 8 6.77 -0.04 17.09
N LYS A 9 7.00 -0.15 18.41
CA LYS A 9 8.12 -0.95 18.96
C LYS A 9 8.01 -2.43 18.61
N TYR A 10 6.82 -3.03 18.76
CA TYR A 10 6.62 -4.45 18.47
C TYR A 10 6.79 -4.76 16.98
N CYS A 11 6.21 -3.94 16.11
CA CYS A 11 6.37 -4.09 14.66
C CYS A 11 7.84 -3.90 14.24
N ALA A 12 8.55 -2.94 14.83
CA ALA A 12 9.97 -2.76 14.56
C ALA A 12 10.78 -4.02 14.95
N ILE A 13 10.57 -4.58 16.14
CA ILE A 13 11.38 -5.74 16.59
C ILE A 13 11.18 -6.98 15.69
N ILE A 14 9.94 -7.23 15.25
CA ILE A 14 9.62 -8.44 14.48
C ILE A 14 9.99 -8.28 13.00
N PHE A 15 9.62 -7.15 12.40
CA PHE A 15 9.70 -6.97 10.95
C PHE A 15 11.03 -6.33 10.52
N TYR A 16 11.63 -5.45 11.33
CA TYR A 16 12.89 -4.79 10.99
C TYR A 16 14.07 -5.73 10.68
N PRO A 17 14.34 -6.82 11.40
CA PRO A 17 15.50 -7.68 11.09
C PRO A 17 15.37 -8.40 9.74
N ILE A 18 14.14 -8.60 9.26
CA ILE A 18 13.85 -9.21 7.96
C ILE A 18 13.89 -8.14 6.87
N LEU A 19 13.19 -7.02 7.09
CA LEU A 19 13.15 -5.92 6.13
C LEU A 19 14.54 -5.29 5.93
N SER A 20 15.27 -5.02 7.01
CA SER A 20 16.58 -4.36 6.96
C SER A 20 17.56 -5.05 6.03
N LYS A 21 17.59 -6.39 5.96
CA LYS A 21 18.49 -7.13 5.06
C LYS A 21 18.24 -6.87 3.59
N ILE A 22 16.99 -6.59 3.22
CA ILE A 22 16.57 -6.31 1.84
C ILE A 22 16.66 -4.80 1.57
N PHE A 23 16.20 -3.97 2.50
CA PHE A 23 16.09 -2.52 2.32
C PHE A 23 17.40 -1.76 2.55
N HIS A 24 18.34 -2.21 3.38
CA HIS A 24 19.64 -1.52 3.56
C HIS A 24 20.48 -1.39 2.30
N PRO A 25 20.73 -2.46 1.51
CA PRO A 25 21.55 -2.33 0.31
C PRO A 25 20.87 -1.43 -0.74
N ILE A 26 19.55 -1.53 -0.85
CA ILE A 26 18.74 -0.68 -1.73
C ILE A 26 18.82 0.78 -1.27
N ASN A 27 18.57 1.05 0.01
CA ASN A 27 18.63 2.39 0.58
C ASN A 27 20.03 2.99 0.49
N HIS A 28 21.10 2.22 0.66
CA HIS A 28 22.47 2.72 0.49
C HIS A 28 22.77 3.11 -0.97
N LEU A 29 22.24 2.36 -1.95
CA LEU A 29 22.35 2.70 -3.37
C LEU A 29 21.51 3.94 -3.75
N LEU A 30 20.36 4.13 -3.10
CA LEU A 30 19.41 5.21 -3.38
C LEU A 30 19.64 6.47 -2.52
N ALA A 31 20.35 6.36 -1.39
CA ALA A 31 20.65 7.46 -0.46
C ALA A 31 21.32 8.70 -1.08
N PRO A 32 22.23 8.59 -2.08
CA PRO A 32 22.80 9.77 -2.72
C PRO A 32 21.80 10.51 -3.64
N ILE A 33 20.67 9.87 -3.99
CA ILE A 33 19.69 10.39 -4.93
C ILE A 33 18.47 10.89 -4.14
N TYR A 34 18.58 12.08 -3.55
CA TYR A 34 17.43 12.74 -2.91
C TYR A 34 16.37 13.08 -3.97
N LYS A 35 15.28 12.29 -4.03
CA LYS A 35 14.14 12.53 -4.91
C LYS A 35 12.82 12.51 -4.13
N PRO A 36 12.45 13.60 -3.44
CA PRO A 36 11.11 13.74 -2.86
C PRO A 36 10.02 13.59 -3.94
N TRP A 37 10.35 13.92 -5.18
CA TRP A 37 9.54 13.67 -6.37
C TRP A 37 9.24 12.19 -6.62
N ALA A 38 10.14 11.27 -6.28
CA ALA A 38 9.92 9.84 -6.44
C ALA A 38 8.86 9.33 -5.46
N THR A 39 8.89 9.82 -4.22
CA THR A 39 7.88 9.53 -3.19
C THR A 39 6.50 10.06 -3.61
N ILE A 40 6.44 11.31 -4.07
CA ILE A 40 5.20 11.93 -4.55
C ILE A 40 4.67 11.17 -5.77
N ALA A 41 5.54 10.85 -6.73
CA ALA A 41 5.17 10.07 -7.91
C ALA A 41 4.63 8.69 -7.53
N ALA A 42 5.35 7.93 -6.70
CA ALA A 42 4.92 6.60 -6.25
C ALA A 42 3.58 6.65 -5.52
N MET A 43 3.38 7.61 -4.61
CA MET A 43 2.10 7.80 -3.92
C MET A 43 0.99 8.19 -4.89
N SER A 44 1.25 9.08 -5.84
CA SER A 44 0.26 9.52 -6.82
C SER A 44 -0.16 8.40 -7.78
N PHE A 45 0.78 7.56 -8.22
CA PHE A 45 0.47 6.36 -8.98
C PHE A 45 -0.36 5.39 -8.15
N PHE A 46 0.03 5.14 -6.90
CA PHE A 46 -0.69 4.22 -6.03
C PHE A 46 -2.14 4.67 -5.80
N VAL A 47 -2.34 5.91 -5.35
CA VAL A 47 -3.67 6.48 -5.10
C VAL A 47 -4.48 6.58 -6.40
N GLY A 48 -3.84 7.00 -7.50
CA GLY A 48 -4.45 7.07 -8.82
C GLY A 48 -4.96 5.71 -9.30
N THR A 49 -4.17 4.64 -9.12
CA THR A 49 -4.60 3.27 -9.43
C THR A 49 -5.76 2.83 -8.56
N MET A 50 -5.79 3.16 -7.27
CA MET A 50 -6.93 2.81 -6.39
C MET A 50 -8.22 3.49 -6.84
N ILE A 51 -8.16 4.79 -7.17
CA ILE A 51 -9.31 5.54 -7.69
C ILE A 51 -9.76 4.95 -9.03
N TRP A 52 -8.81 4.61 -9.92
CA TRP A 52 -9.12 4.02 -11.20
C TRP A 52 -9.81 2.66 -11.06
N VAL A 53 -9.28 1.76 -10.22
CA VAL A 53 -9.88 0.43 -9.97
C VAL A 53 -11.26 0.56 -9.32
N GLY A 54 -11.40 1.45 -8.33
CA GLY A 54 -12.65 1.59 -7.57
C GLY A 54 -13.77 2.31 -8.32
N VAL A 55 -13.44 3.28 -9.17
CA VAL A 55 -14.43 4.20 -9.78
C VAL A 55 -14.49 4.10 -11.30
N ILE A 56 -13.36 3.94 -11.98
CA ILE A 56 -13.27 4.05 -13.45
C ILE A 56 -13.39 2.68 -14.12
N LEU A 57 -12.80 1.64 -13.52
CA LEU A 57 -12.79 0.29 -14.06
C LEU A 57 -14.22 -0.29 -14.08
N LYS A 58 -14.70 -0.64 -15.27
CA LYS A 58 -16.04 -1.23 -15.41
C LYS A 58 -16.12 -2.56 -14.66
N GLU A 59 -17.25 -2.74 -13.99
CA GLU A 59 -17.56 -3.94 -13.19
C GLU A 59 -17.41 -5.23 -14.02
N SER A 60 -17.75 -5.19 -15.32
CA SER A 60 -17.67 -6.35 -16.22
C SER A 60 -16.28 -6.93 -16.36
N TYR A 61 -15.22 -6.12 -16.30
CA TYR A 61 -13.85 -6.64 -16.50
C TYR A 61 -13.37 -7.55 -15.37
N VAL A 62 -13.95 -7.43 -14.17
CA VAL A 62 -13.43 -8.09 -12.96
C VAL A 62 -14.47 -8.99 -12.32
N ASN A 63 -15.75 -8.64 -12.43
CA ASN A 63 -16.85 -9.37 -11.80
C ASN A 63 -17.68 -10.18 -12.83
N GLU A 64 -17.13 -10.45 -14.02
CA GLU A 64 -17.75 -11.37 -14.98
C GLU A 64 -17.81 -12.78 -14.37
N GLY A 65 -19.04 -13.26 -14.13
CA GLY A 65 -19.29 -14.55 -13.48
C GLY A 65 -19.87 -14.48 -12.07
N ARG A 66 -20.13 -13.29 -11.50
CA ARG A 66 -20.74 -13.23 -10.17
C ARG A 66 -22.21 -13.66 -10.19
N PRO A 67 -22.65 -14.55 -9.28
CA PRO A 67 -24.05 -14.97 -9.18
C PRO A 67 -24.96 -13.87 -8.58
N ASN A 68 -24.41 -12.93 -7.82
CA ASN A 68 -25.18 -11.87 -7.15
C ASN A 68 -24.47 -10.50 -7.20
N LYS A 69 -25.07 -9.55 -7.92
CA LYS A 69 -25.63 -8.26 -7.46
C LYS A 69 -25.10 -7.44 -6.25
N SER A 70 -24.04 -7.79 -5.50
CA SER A 70 -23.79 -7.24 -4.14
C SER A 70 -22.48 -6.47 -3.97
N ILE A 71 -22.43 -5.48 -3.07
CA ILE A 71 -21.18 -4.76 -2.74
C ILE A 71 -20.14 -5.71 -2.13
N TRP A 72 -20.59 -6.71 -1.36
CA TRP A 72 -19.73 -7.70 -0.71
C TRP A 72 -19.04 -8.65 -1.69
N THR A 73 -19.53 -8.76 -2.92
CA THR A 73 -18.94 -9.59 -3.98
C THR A 73 -18.22 -8.75 -5.02
N ASP A 74 -18.09 -7.43 -4.82
CA ASP A 74 -17.37 -6.57 -5.75
C ASP A 74 -15.86 -6.66 -5.50
N LEU A 75 -15.16 -7.35 -6.40
CA LEU A 75 -13.72 -7.56 -6.28
C LEU A 75 -12.94 -6.25 -6.39
N ARG A 76 -13.48 -5.23 -7.07
CA ARG A 76 -12.83 -3.90 -7.19
C ARG A 76 -12.72 -3.23 -5.83
N LEU A 77 -13.80 -3.24 -5.05
CA LEU A 77 -13.84 -2.64 -3.72
C LEU A 77 -12.88 -3.37 -2.77
N TRP A 78 -12.88 -4.70 -2.78
CA TRP A 78 -11.96 -5.49 -1.98
C TRP A 78 -10.50 -5.33 -2.39
N THR A 79 -10.23 -5.09 -3.68
CA THR A 79 -8.88 -4.77 -4.15
C THR A 79 -8.41 -3.45 -3.55
N VAL A 80 -9.25 -2.41 -3.53
CA VAL A 80 -8.91 -1.12 -2.91
C VAL A 80 -8.72 -1.27 -1.39
N VAL A 81 -9.61 -2.00 -0.72
CA VAL A 81 -9.55 -2.22 0.74
C VAL A 81 -8.28 -2.99 1.14
N SER A 82 -7.89 -4.02 0.38
CA SER A 82 -6.68 -4.81 0.68
C SER A 82 -5.38 -4.04 0.40
N MET A 83 -5.42 -3.08 -0.53
CA MET A 83 -4.25 -2.27 -0.90
C MET A 83 -4.06 -1.05 0.01
N LEU A 84 -5.13 -0.47 0.57
CA LEU A 84 -5.08 0.67 1.51
C LEU A 84 -4.05 0.55 2.65
N PRO A 85 -3.87 -0.61 3.33
CA PRO A 85 -2.81 -0.84 4.31
C PRO A 85 -1.40 -0.45 3.85
N HIS A 86 -1.10 -0.60 2.55
CA HIS A 86 0.22 -0.28 2.01
C HIS A 86 0.54 1.22 2.07
N VAL A 87 -0.48 2.10 1.97
CA VAL A 87 -0.29 3.54 2.13
C VAL A 87 0.11 3.88 3.57
N PHE A 88 -0.53 3.24 4.54
CA PHE A 88 -0.20 3.41 5.97
C PHE A 88 1.21 2.94 6.28
N VAL A 89 1.62 1.79 5.72
CA VAL A 89 2.99 1.29 5.81
C VAL A 89 3.96 2.30 5.19
N TYR A 90 3.65 2.85 4.01
CA TYR A 90 4.51 3.82 3.34
C TYR A 90 4.66 5.13 4.14
N TRP A 91 3.60 5.58 4.82
CA TRP A 91 3.65 6.74 5.72
C TRP A 91 4.40 6.44 7.03
N TYR A 92 4.30 5.22 7.54
CA TYR A 92 4.93 4.79 8.78
C TYR A 92 6.44 4.55 8.65
N PHE A 93 6.90 4.05 7.50
CA PHE A 93 8.32 3.77 7.22
C PHE A 93 9.06 4.93 6.51
N ARG A 94 8.39 6.06 6.27
CA ARG A 94 9.06 7.31 5.91
C ARG A 94 9.78 7.90 7.11
#